data_AF-A0A7R9WUP7-F1
#
_entry.id   AF-A0A7R9WUP7-F1
#
_cell.length_a   1.000
_cell.length_b   1.000
_cell.length_c   1.000
_cell.angle_alpha   90.00
_cell.angle_beta   90.00
_cell.angle_gamma   90.00
#
_symmetry.space_group_name_H-M   'P 1'
#
loop_
_entity.id
_entity.type
_entity.pdbx_description
1 polymer ?
#
loop_
_entity_poly.entity_id
_entity_poly.type
_entity_poly.pdbx_seq_one_letter_code
_entity_poly.pdbx_strand_id
1 'polypeptide(L)'
;QYIPQSHILVHCTNTLRSTNSTTIATAQIMFSRASHIAGRQLRMTRRSCRIASGQEGYPCAQRCTTRMPQRSLTSASSDPASPRRGNLLIGLGWTLLGLVAIDQALQYQQEQERAERSRILDAMQQEADDFNKTEWEMDVPTRFVCKVKLIDASLDGVKMLRGIRVGDEVEVMEESVGPREAYHLCRSVDKDGNVRSVGWYPVEFLDRL
;
A
#
# COMPACT_ATOMS: atom_id res chain seq x y z
N GLN A 1 47.37 18.63 -13.27
CA GLN A 1 46.89 19.81 -12.53
C GLN A 1 45.92 19.33 -11.47
N TYR A 2 46.30 19.52 -10.20
CA TYR A 2 45.62 19.03 -9.00
C TYR A 2 44.71 20.14 -8.49
N ILE A 3 43.41 19.86 -8.26
CA ILE A 3 42.46 20.79 -7.65
C ILE A 3 42.13 20.24 -6.26
N PRO A 4 42.42 20.97 -5.16
CA PRO A 4 42.22 20.46 -3.80
C PRO A 4 40.77 20.56 -3.34
N GLN A 5 40.34 19.53 -2.61
CA GLN A 5 39.13 19.49 -1.80
C GLN A 5 39.37 20.23 -0.47
N SER A 6 38.63 21.31 -0.23
CA SER A 6 38.35 21.82 1.13
C SER A 6 37.40 23.00 1.03
N HIS A 7 36.47 23.10 1.99
CA HIS A 7 35.41 24.12 2.17
C HIS A 7 34.08 23.78 1.50
N ILE A 8 33.12 23.30 2.29
CA ILE A 8 31.90 24.01 2.69
C ILE A 8 31.23 23.13 3.76
N LEU A 9 31.58 23.40 5.00
CA LEU A 9 30.87 22.99 6.20
C LEU A 9 30.65 24.29 6.97
N VAL A 10 29.51 24.41 7.65
CA VAL A 10 29.03 25.58 8.41
C VAL A 10 28.08 26.49 7.63
N HIS A 11 26.79 26.17 7.69
CA HIS A 11 25.69 27.15 7.89
C HIS A 11 24.41 26.40 8.29
N CYS A 12 24.36 25.87 9.52
CA CYS A 12 23.14 25.34 10.14
C CYS A 12 23.09 25.73 11.62
N THR A 13 22.97 27.03 11.90
CA THR A 13 22.54 27.51 13.22
C THR A 13 21.86 28.86 13.05
N ASN A 14 20.53 28.88 12.96
CA ASN A 14 19.65 29.92 13.50
C ASN A 14 18.25 29.85 12.90
N THR A 15 17.40 28.94 13.39
CA THR A 15 15.93 29.16 13.38
C THR A 15 15.22 28.28 14.41
N LEU A 16 15.55 28.46 15.70
CA LEU A 16 14.75 27.94 16.81
C LEU A 16 14.51 29.04 17.83
N ARG A 17 13.60 29.95 17.50
CA ARG A 17 12.91 30.80 18.47
C ARG A 17 11.58 31.23 17.87
N SER A 18 10.51 31.05 18.64
CA SER A 18 9.14 31.52 18.39
C SER A 18 8.14 30.53 17.80
N THR A 19 7.79 29.46 18.53
CA THR A 19 6.47 28.80 18.41
C THR A 19 6.02 28.12 19.72
N ASN A 20 6.12 28.80 20.86
CA ASN A 20 5.67 28.25 22.17
C ASN A 20 4.37 28.86 22.71
N SER A 21 3.51 29.48 21.89
CA SER A 21 2.29 30.10 22.43
C SER A 21 0.99 29.84 21.65
N THR A 22 0.98 28.98 20.64
CA THR A 22 -0.23 28.75 19.81
C THR A 22 -0.71 27.30 19.78
N THR A 23 -0.02 26.38 20.46
CA THR A 23 -0.30 24.93 20.42
C THR A 23 -1.24 24.44 21.53
N ILE A 24 -1.59 25.30 22.51
CA ILE A 24 -2.47 24.90 23.62
C ILE A 24 -3.96 25.13 23.29
N ALA A 25 -4.29 26.01 22.33
CA ALA A 25 -5.68 26.31 21.97
C ALA A 25 -6.28 25.39 20.88
N THR A 26 -5.47 24.71 20.07
CA THR A 26 -5.95 23.83 18.98
C THR A 26 -6.17 22.38 19.42
N ALA A 27 -5.59 21.93 20.54
CA ALA A 27 -5.81 20.59 21.06
C ALA A 27 -7.20 20.38 21.72
N GLN A 28 -7.86 21.46 22.16
CA GLN A 28 -9.20 21.39 22.75
C GLN A 28 -10.35 21.33 21.72
N ILE A 29 -10.12 21.68 20.45
CA ILE A 29 -11.18 21.67 19.42
C ILE A 29 -11.28 20.30 18.71
N MET A 30 -10.22 19.49 18.70
CA MET A 30 -10.21 18.19 18.03
C MET A 30 -10.90 17.07 18.85
N PHE A 31 -10.91 17.16 20.18
CA PHE A 31 -11.58 16.15 21.02
C PHE A 31 -13.11 16.26 21.05
N SER A 32 -13.69 17.40 20.65
CA SER A 32 -15.15 17.60 20.65
C SER A 32 -15.83 17.22 19.33
N ARG A 33 -15.08 16.91 18.26
CA ARG A 33 -15.64 16.51 16.95
C ARG A 33 -15.60 15.01 16.65
N ALA A 34 -14.81 14.23 17.40
CA ALA A 34 -14.73 12.78 17.22
C ALA A 34 -15.98 12.02 17.73
N SER A 35 -16.74 12.59 18.67
CA SER A 35 -17.94 11.94 19.23
C SER A 35 -19.21 12.06 18.37
N HIS A 36 -19.19 12.82 17.27
CA HIS A 36 -20.39 13.07 16.46
C HIS A 36 -20.44 12.30 15.12
N ILE A 37 -19.38 11.58 14.75
CA ILE A 37 -19.30 10.86 13.46
C ILE A 37 -19.45 9.33 13.63
N ALA A 38 -19.26 8.79 14.84
CA ALA A 38 -19.47 7.35 15.10
C ALA A 38 -20.95 6.92 15.19
N GLY A 39 -21.90 7.85 15.15
CA GLY A 39 -23.34 7.58 15.30
C GLY A 39 -24.15 7.41 14.01
N ARG A 40 -23.53 7.42 12.82
CA ARG A 40 -24.28 7.48 11.54
C ARG A 40 -24.00 6.39 10.50
N GLN A 41 -23.22 5.34 10.83
CA GLN A 41 -22.91 4.26 9.89
C GLN A 41 -23.53 2.89 10.23
N LEU A 42 -24.74 2.88 10.79
CA LEU A 42 -25.51 1.65 11.02
C LEU A 42 -26.89 1.68 10.34
N ARG A 43 -26.96 2.28 9.15
CA ARG A 43 -28.21 2.33 8.40
C ARG A 43 -28.00 2.41 6.88
N MET A 44 -27.30 1.44 6.27
CA MET A 44 -27.45 1.19 4.81
C MET A 44 -26.77 -0.13 4.35
N THR A 45 -27.27 -1.27 4.80
CA THR A 45 -27.06 -2.57 4.10
C THR A 45 -28.30 -3.45 4.24
N ARG A 46 -29.42 -2.94 3.73
CA ARG A 46 -30.58 -3.76 3.36
C ARG A 46 -31.11 -3.26 2.03
N ARG A 47 -30.59 -3.82 0.94
CA ARG A 47 -31.32 -4.15 -0.28
C ARG A 47 -30.35 -4.60 -1.36
N SER A 48 -30.71 -5.70 -2.01
CA SER A 48 -30.35 -6.11 -3.37
C SER A 48 -29.40 -7.30 -3.50
N CYS A 49 -29.96 -8.50 -3.26
CA CYS A 49 -29.70 -9.65 -4.12
C CYS A 49 -31.06 -10.30 -4.43
N ARG A 50 -31.52 -10.15 -5.68
CA ARG A 50 -32.68 -10.83 -6.25
C ARG A 50 -32.26 -11.37 -7.62
N ILE A 51 -31.82 -12.63 -7.67
CA ILE A 51 -31.82 -13.56 -8.84
C ILE A 51 -31.79 -14.96 -8.17
N ALA A 52 -32.92 -15.67 -8.02
CA ALA A 52 -33.65 -16.53 -8.98
C ALA A 52 -32.99 -17.90 -9.20
N SER A 53 -33.82 -18.96 -9.07
CA SER A 53 -33.59 -20.42 -9.19
C SER A 53 -32.89 -21.08 -7.99
N GLY A 54 -33.30 -22.22 -7.44
CA GLY A 54 -34.41 -23.11 -7.74
C GLY A 54 -34.37 -24.28 -6.73
N GLN A 55 -35.57 -24.75 -6.37
CA GLN A 55 -35.90 -26.08 -5.83
C GLN A 55 -35.29 -26.63 -4.52
N GLU A 56 -36.26 -27.04 -3.67
CA GLU A 56 -36.29 -28.25 -2.84
C GLU A 56 -35.63 -28.24 -1.45
N GLY A 57 -36.51 -28.22 -0.44
CA GLY A 57 -36.51 -29.30 0.55
C GLY A 57 -36.02 -28.96 1.95
N TYR A 58 -36.96 -29.11 2.90
CA TYR A 58 -36.82 -29.40 4.33
C TYR A 58 -37.13 -28.26 5.34
N PRO A 59 -38.13 -28.46 6.22
CA PRO A 59 -38.44 -27.60 7.36
C PRO A 59 -37.93 -28.22 8.68
N CYS A 60 -37.19 -27.45 9.48
CA CYS A 60 -37.14 -27.42 10.95
C CYS A 60 -35.90 -26.54 11.32
N ALA A 61 -35.85 -25.73 12.35
CA ALA A 61 -36.48 -25.86 13.65
C ALA A 61 -36.65 -24.48 14.34
N GLN A 62 -37.77 -24.38 15.06
CA GLN A 62 -37.91 -23.89 16.44
C GLN A 62 -36.91 -22.81 16.91
N ARG A 63 -37.39 -21.58 17.12
CA ARG A 63 -37.86 -21.06 18.42
C ARG A 63 -36.78 -21.06 19.51
N CYS A 64 -36.21 -19.88 19.78
CA CYS A 64 -35.81 -19.45 21.13
C CYS A 64 -35.73 -17.92 21.17
N THR A 65 -36.87 -17.27 21.46
CA THR A 65 -36.91 -15.88 21.93
C THR A 65 -36.50 -15.88 23.39
N THR A 66 -35.23 -15.63 23.68
CA THR A 66 -34.77 -15.44 25.05
C THR A 66 -35.13 -14.02 25.49
N ARG A 67 -36.25 -13.94 26.22
CA ARG A 67 -36.74 -12.76 26.92
C ARG A 67 -35.70 -12.37 27.97
N MET A 68 -35.00 -11.25 27.76
CA MET A 68 -34.14 -10.65 28.77
C MET A 68 -34.98 -10.21 29.97
N PRO A 69 -34.68 -10.65 31.21
CA PRO A 69 -35.25 -10.04 32.39
C PRO A 69 -34.56 -8.69 32.63
N GLN A 70 -35.33 -7.61 32.60
CA GLN A 70 -34.93 -6.32 33.16
C GLN A 70 -34.64 -6.54 34.65
N ARG A 71 -33.36 -6.54 35.03
CA ARG A 71 -32.94 -6.38 36.41
C ARG A 71 -32.92 -4.89 36.72
N SER A 72 -33.86 -4.51 37.57
CA SER A 72 -33.94 -3.24 38.26
C SER A 72 -32.61 -2.88 38.91
N LEU A 73 -32.15 -1.65 38.64
CA LEU A 73 -31.11 -0.95 39.37
C LEU A 73 -31.53 -0.85 40.84
N THR A 74 -30.91 -1.64 41.70
CA THR A 74 -30.97 -1.46 43.14
C THR A 74 -29.78 -0.61 43.57
N SER A 75 -30.12 0.56 44.09
CA SER A 75 -29.37 1.42 45.00
C SER A 75 -28.03 0.87 45.49
N ALA A 76 -26.95 1.51 45.03
CA ALA A 76 -25.64 1.40 45.63
C ALA A 76 -25.67 2.00 47.05
N SER A 77 -25.75 1.11 48.03
CA SER A 77 -25.46 1.37 49.43
C SER A 77 -23.95 1.23 49.63
N SER A 78 -23.31 2.32 50.01
CA SER A 78 -21.90 2.38 50.38
C SER A 78 -21.68 1.74 51.75
N ASP A 79 -21.12 0.53 51.77
CA ASP A 79 -20.53 -0.07 52.97
C ASP A 79 -19.08 -0.50 52.69
N PRO A 80 -18.09 -0.05 53.48
CA PRO A 80 -16.72 -0.51 53.36
C PRO A 80 -16.52 -1.85 54.09
N ALA A 81 -16.26 -2.88 53.26
CA ALA A 81 -15.31 -3.98 53.47
C ALA A 81 -15.48 -4.97 54.66
N SER A 82 -15.82 -6.21 54.33
CA SER A 82 -15.00 -7.35 54.75
C SER A 82 -14.48 -8.07 53.49
N PRO A 83 -13.19 -8.47 53.43
CA PRO A 83 -12.61 -9.08 52.25
C PRO A 83 -13.08 -10.54 52.15
N ARG A 84 -14.26 -10.75 51.55
CA ARG A 84 -14.65 -12.08 51.08
C ARG A 84 -13.70 -12.46 49.94
N ARG A 85 -12.81 -13.43 50.18
CA ARG A 85 -11.77 -13.93 49.25
C ARG A 85 -12.24 -14.20 47.81
N GLY A 86 -13.54 -14.40 47.57
CA GLY A 86 -14.10 -14.60 46.23
C GLY A 86 -14.08 -13.37 45.32
N ASN A 87 -14.15 -12.14 45.85
CA ASN A 87 -14.22 -10.94 45.02
C ASN A 87 -12.86 -10.56 44.39
N LEU A 88 -11.75 -11.01 44.99
CA LEU A 88 -10.41 -10.72 44.51
C LEU A 88 -10.10 -11.47 43.20
N LEU A 89 -10.54 -12.71 43.09
CA LEU A 89 -10.36 -13.54 41.87
C LEU A 89 -11.16 -12.98 40.69
N ILE A 90 -12.36 -12.45 40.96
CA ILE A 90 -13.19 -11.82 39.93
C ILE A 90 -12.50 -10.55 39.42
N GLY A 91 -11.95 -9.73 40.31
CA GLY A 91 -11.17 -8.54 39.93
C GLY A 91 -9.96 -8.88 39.05
N LEU A 92 -9.18 -9.90 39.44
CA LEU A 92 -8.05 -10.39 38.64
C LEU A 92 -8.48 -10.87 37.25
N GLY A 93 -9.57 -11.62 37.15
CA GLY A 93 -10.13 -12.07 35.87
C GLY A 93 -10.48 -10.91 34.93
N TRP A 94 -11.11 -9.86 35.46
CA TRP A 94 -11.44 -8.66 34.67
C TRP A 94 -10.21 -7.89 34.20
N THR A 95 -9.17 -7.80 35.03
CA THR A 95 -7.92 -7.12 34.63
C THR A 95 -7.20 -7.87 33.50
N LEU A 96 -7.17 -9.21 33.55
CA LEU A 96 -6.55 -10.02 32.52
C LEU A 96 -7.32 -9.91 31.19
N LEU A 97 -8.66 -9.96 31.25
CA LEU A 97 -9.53 -9.72 30.08
C LEU A 97 -9.33 -8.32 29.50
N GLY A 98 -9.20 -7.30 30.35
CA GLY A 98 -8.91 -5.93 29.93
C GLY A 98 -7.59 -5.81 29.19
N LEU A 99 -6.53 -6.47 29.67
CA LEU A 99 -5.22 -6.48 29.01
C LEU A 99 -5.26 -7.14 27.62
N VAL A 100 -5.91 -8.31 27.50
CA VAL A 100 -6.06 -9.00 26.20
C VAL A 100 -6.89 -8.16 25.23
N ALA A 101 -7.93 -7.49 25.71
CA ALA A 101 -8.75 -6.61 24.86
C ALA A 101 -7.96 -5.40 24.34
N ILE A 102 -7.09 -4.80 25.17
CA ILE A 102 -6.20 -3.71 24.73
C ILE A 102 -5.20 -4.21 23.70
N ASP A 103 -4.61 -5.39 23.92
CA ASP A 103 -3.63 -5.98 22.99
C ASP A 103 -4.26 -6.26 21.62
N GLN A 104 -5.46 -6.87 21.59
CA GLN A 104 -6.21 -7.08 20.35
C GLN A 104 -6.57 -5.76 19.64
N ALA A 105 -6.94 -4.72 20.39
CA ALA A 105 -7.26 -3.43 19.81
C ALA A 105 -6.03 -2.78 19.15
N LEU A 106 -4.85 -2.90 19.75
CA LEU A 106 -3.60 -2.39 19.18
C LEU A 106 -3.16 -3.17 17.94
N GLN A 107 -3.30 -4.50 17.95
CA GLN A 107 -3.01 -5.34 16.78
C GLN A 107 -3.88 -4.95 15.58
N TYR A 108 -5.18 -4.75 15.81
CA TYR A 108 -6.11 -4.34 14.76
C TYR A 108 -5.72 -2.98 14.15
N GLN A 109 -5.28 -2.03 14.96
CA GLN A 109 -4.84 -0.72 14.47
C GLN A 109 -3.57 -0.84 13.60
N GLN A 110 -2.62 -1.68 13.99
CA GLN A 110 -1.40 -1.91 13.20
C GLN A 110 -1.70 -2.60 11.86
N GLU A 111 -2.62 -3.56 11.84
CA GLU A 111 -3.05 -4.21 10.60
C GLU A 111 -3.72 -3.22 9.66
N GLN A 112 -4.55 -2.32 10.19
CA GLN A 112 -5.17 -1.28 9.38
C GLN A 112 -4.13 -0.34 8.76
N GLU A 113 -3.14 0.11 9.53
CA GLU A 113 -2.06 0.95 8.99
C GLU A 113 -1.22 0.21 7.94
N ARG A 114 -0.94 -1.08 8.13
CA ARG A 114 -0.23 -1.89 7.14
C ARG A 114 -1.03 -2.05 5.86
N ALA A 115 -2.34 -2.28 5.97
CA ALA A 115 -3.23 -2.38 4.82
C ALA A 115 -3.31 -1.07 4.04
N GLU A 116 -3.38 0.08 4.73
CA GLU A 116 -3.36 1.40 4.09
C GLU A 116 -2.03 1.68 3.40
N ARG A 117 -0.89 1.38 4.03
CA ARG A 117 0.44 1.51 3.40
C ARG A 117 0.58 0.63 2.17
N SER A 118 0.10 -0.61 2.21
CA SER A 118 0.12 -1.51 1.05
C SER A 118 -0.66 -0.90 -0.11
N ARG A 119 -1.88 -0.42 0.13
CA ARG A 119 -2.71 0.19 -0.91
C ARG A 119 -2.06 1.41 -1.55
N ILE A 120 -1.35 2.23 -0.77
CA ILE A 120 -0.63 3.40 -1.31
C ILE A 120 0.53 2.95 -2.19
N LEU A 121 1.30 1.94 -1.76
CA LEU A 121 2.39 1.39 -2.57
C LEU A 121 1.88 0.76 -3.86
N ASP A 122 0.78 0.00 -3.78
CA ASP A 122 0.15 -0.61 -4.96
C ASP A 122 -0.36 0.45 -5.94
N ALA A 123 -0.96 1.54 -5.44
CA ALA A 123 -1.41 2.66 -6.26
C ALA A 123 -0.24 3.41 -6.92
N MET A 124 0.85 3.65 -6.19
CA MET A 124 2.07 4.28 -6.74
C MET A 124 2.75 3.38 -7.78
N GLN A 125 2.79 2.07 -7.53
CA GLN A 125 3.34 1.10 -8.48
C GLN A 125 2.51 1.06 -9.76
N GLN A 126 1.17 1.03 -9.63
CA GLN A 126 0.28 1.06 -10.77
C GLN A 126 0.44 2.35 -11.58
N GLU A 127 0.53 3.51 -10.92
CA GLU A 127 0.79 4.77 -11.60
C GLU A 127 2.13 4.76 -12.33
N ALA A 128 3.19 4.24 -11.70
CA ALA A 128 4.49 4.11 -12.36
C ALA A 128 4.44 3.17 -13.58
N ASP A 129 3.69 2.07 -13.51
CA ASP A 129 3.51 1.13 -14.60
C ASP A 129 2.70 1.74 -15.76
N ASP A 130 1.64 2.50 -15.44
CA ASP A 130 0.81 3.21 -16.42
C ASP A 130 1.62 4.32 -17.12
N PHE A 131 2.39 5.12 -16.38
CA PHE A 131 3.32 6.10 -16.96
C PHE A 131 4.34 5.43 -17.89
N ASN A 132 4.94 4.32 -17.46
CA ASN A 132 5.91 3.59 -18.26
C ASN A 132 5.30 3.01 -19.55
N LYS A 133 4.00 2.68 -19.55
CA LYS A 133 3.32 2.15 -20.73
C LYS A 133 2.95 3.22 -21.76
N THR A 134 2.78 4.47 -21.33
CA THR A 134 2.19 5.54 -22.14
C THR A 134 3.23 6.46 -22.78
N GLU A 135 4.46 6.51 -22.29
CA GLU A 135 5.44 7.54 -22.69
C GLU A 135 6.31 7.16 -23.91
N TRP A 136 6.44 5.88 -24.25
CA TRP A 136 7.22 5.48 -25.43
C TRP A 136 6.34 5.62 -26.69
N GLU A 137 6.26 6.83 -27.22
CA GLU A 137 5.57 7.13 -28.48
C GLU A 137 6.00 6.12 -29.56
N MET A 138 5.06 5.29 -30.01
CA MET A 138 5.30 4.26 -31.03
C MET A 138 5.70 4.83 -32.41
N ASP A 139 5.60 6.15 -32.56
CA ASP A 139 5.80 6.88 -33.82
C ASP A 139 7.26 7.28 -34.07
N VAL A 140 8.19 6.98 -33.16
CA VAL A 140 9.61 7.25 -33.42
C VAL A 140 10.10 6.31 -34.54
N PRO A 141 10.67 6.85 -35.63
CA PRO A 141 11.14 6.04 -36.76
C PRO A 141 12.34 5.18 -36.38
N THR A 142 12.39 3.96 -36.89
CA THR A 142 13.53 3.04 -36.72
C THR A 142 14.76 3.58 -37.43
N ARG A 143 15.89 3.63 -36.73
CA ARG A 143 17.18 4.05 -37.31
C ARG A 143 17.89 2.91 -38.00
N PHE A 144 18.02 1.77 -37.33
CA PHE A 144 18.66 0.56 -37.85
C PHE A 144 18.20 -0.68 -37.07
N VAL A 145 18.53 -1.85 -37.60
CA VAL A 145 18.21 -3.15 -37.00
C VAL A 145 19.47 -3.76 -36.41
N CYS A 146 19.34 -4.34 -35.23
CA CYS A 146 20.40 -5.07 -34.54
C CYS A 146 19.96 -6.49 -34.24
N LYS A 147 20.94 -7.38 -34.12
CA LYS A 147 20.75 -8.75 -33.67
C LYS A 147 21.23 -8.92 -32.24
N VAL A 148 20.44 -9.57 -31.39
CA VAL A 148 20.81 -9.80 -29.98
C VAL A 148 21.90 -10.87 -29.90
N LYS A 149 23.08 -10.49 -29.39
CA LYS A 149 24.24 -11.39 -29.26
C LYS A 149 24.26 -12.14 -27.92
N LEU A 150 23.95 -11.44 -26.83
CA LEU A 150 24.01 -11.98 -25.48
C LEU A 150 22.77 -11.56 -24.69
N ILE A 151 22.31 -12.43 -23.80
CA ILE A 151 21.31 -12.12 -22.78
C ILE A 151 21.93 -12.41 -21.43
N ASP A 152 21.90 -11.42 -20.54
CA ASP A 152 22.32 -11.57 -19.15
C ASP A 152 21.09 -11.47 -18.24
N ALA A 153 21.01 -12.36 -17.26
CA ALA A 153 19.96 -12.37 -16.25
C ALA A 153 20.07 -11.19 -15.28
N SER A 154 21.23 -10.52 -15.24
CA SER A 154 21.44 -9.31 -14.43
C SER A 154 20.69 -8.07 -14.95
N LEU A 155 20.15 -8.12 -16.19
CA LEU A 155 19.47 -7.01 -16.85
C LEU A 155 17.98 -6.90 -16.47
N ASP A 156 17.65 -6.97 -15.18
CA ASP A 156 16.26 -6.82 -14.70
C ASP A 156 15.94 -5.37 -14.26
N GLY A 157 16.25 -4.42 -15.13
CA GLY A 157 15.89 -3.02 -14.92
C GLY A 157 14.43 -2.75 -15.31
N VAL A 158 13.79 -1.79 -14.63
CA VAL A 158 12.40 -1.36 -14.90
C VAL A 158 12.18 -0.91 -16.34
N LYS A 159 13.21 -0.38 -17.00
CA LYS A 159 13.18 0.09 -18.39
C LYS A 159 13.89 -0.85 -19.38
N MET A 160 14.26 -2.07 -18.99
CA MET A 160 14.98 -3.00 -19.87
C MET A 160 14.05 -3.69 -20.86
N LEU A 161 14.57 -4.00 -22.05
CA LEU A 161 13.84 -4.78 -23.05
C LEU A 161 13.64 -6.22 -22.55
N ARG A 162 12.37 -6.65 -22.45
CA ARG A 162 11.97 -7.97 -21.93
C ARG A 162 11.46 -8.89 -23.04
N GLY A 163 11.58 -10.21 -22.81
CA GLY A 163 10.98 -11.24 -23.66
C GLY A 163 11.72 -11.54 -24.97
N ILE A 164 13.00 -11.16 -25.05
CA ILE A 164 13.88 -11.40 -26.20
C ILE A 164 14.71 -12.68 -26.04
N ARG A 165 15.18 -13.24 -27.15
CA ARG A 165 16.10 -14.38 -27.21
C ARG A 165 17.37 -14.02 -27.98
N VAL A 166 18.45 -14.75 -27.71
CA VAL A 166 19.70 -14.61 -28.47
C VAL A 166 19.42 -14.96 -29.93
N GLY A 167 19.83 -14.07 -30.83
CA GLY A 167 19.59 -14.16 -32.26
C GLY A 167 18.32 -13.47 -32.74
N ASP A 168 17.48 -12.93 -31.86
CA ASP A 168 16.34 -12.12 -32.26
C ASP A 168 16.80 -10.79 -32.87
N GLU A 169 16.01 -10.28 -33.82
CA GLU A 169 16.20 -8.97 -34.43
C GLU A 169 15.39 -7.94 -33.64
N VAL A 170 16.06 -6.83 -33.31
CA VAL A 170 15.48 -5.70 -32.59
C VAL A 170 15.72 -4.42 -33.37
N GLU A 171 14.70 -3.57 -33.40
CA GLU A 171 14.76 -2.29 -34.09
C GLU A 171 15.22 -1.20 -33.12
N VAL A 172 16.30 -0.51 -33.47
CA VAL A 172 16.83 0.59 -32.65
C VAL A 172 16.10 1.89 -33.02
N MET A 173 15.44 2.47 -32.03
CA MET A 173 14.70 3.74 -32.15
C MET A 173 15.62 4.92 -31.81
N GLU A 174 16.44 4.79 -30.76
CA GLU A 174 17.37 5.82 -30.31
C GLU A 174 18.71 5.21 -29.90
N GLU A 175 19.80 5.85 -30.33
CA GLU A 175 21.17 5.46 -30.03
C GLU A 175 21.68 6.15 -28.77
N SER A 176 22.66 5.54 -28.11
CA SER A 176 23.45 6.17 -27.04
C SER A 176 22.61 6.77 -25.90
N VAL A 177 21.57 6.05 -25.47
CA VAL A 177 20.71 6.48 -24.36
C VAL A 177 21.27 6.05 -23.01
N GLY A 178 20.83 6.74 -21.95
CA GLY A 178 21.16 6.42 -20.57
C GLY A 178 22.56 6.89 -20.11
N PRO A 179 22.96 6.52 -18.89
CA PRO A 179 24.24 6.95 -18.32
C PRO A 179 25.41 6.44 -19.17
N ARG A 180 26.34 7.35 -19.52
CA ARG A 180 27.51 7.05 -20.35
C ARG A 180 27.19 6.49 -21.74
N GLU A 181 25.98 6.72 -22.25
CA GLU A 181 25.60 6.30 -23.61
C GLU A 181 25.71 4.78 -23.84
N ALA A 182 25.65 4.00 -22.76
CA ALA A 182 25.91 2.56 -22.78
C ALA A 182 24.72 1.70 -23.26
N TYR A 183 23.59 2.33 -23.60
CA TYR A 183 22.36 1.65 -23.99
C TYR A 183 21.79 2.19 -25.30
N HIS A 184 20.95 1.38 -25.94
CA HIS A 184 20.09 1.79 -27.04
C HIS A 184 18.64 1.58 -26.64
N LEU A 185 17.75 2.46 -27.10
CA LEU A 185 16.31 2.26 -26.98
C LEU A 185 15.87 1.39 -28.16
N CYS A 186 15.42 0.19 -27.84
CA CYS A 186 15.08 -0.83 -28.82
C CYS A 186 13.61 -1.21 -28.70
N ARG A 187 13.01 -1.60 -29.83
CA ARG A 187 11.70 -2.27 -29.88
C ARG A 187 11.83 -3.66 -30.49
N SER A 188 11.15 -4.62 -29.88
CA SER A 188 10.99 -5.97 -30.42
C SER A 188 9.67 -6.05 -31.17
N VAL A 189 9.72 -6.56 -32.40
CA VAL A 189 8.57 -6.70 -33.28
C VAL A 189 8.29 -8.20 -33.47
N ASP A 190 7.02 -8.61 -33.40
CA ASP A 190 6.62 -9.98 -33.70
C ASP A 190 6.60 -10.23 -35.21
N LYS A 191 6.47 -11.50 -35.63
CA LYS A 191 6.41 -11.88 -37.06
C LYS A 191 5.27 -11.19 -37.82
N ASP A 192 4.24 -10.78 -37.11
CA ASP A 192 3.06 -10.09 -37.65
C ASP A 192 3.26 -8.56 -37.79
N GLY A 193 4.45 -8.04 -37.43
CA GLY A 193 4.73 -6.59 -37.45
C GLY A 193 4.23 -5.84 -36.21
N ASN A 194 3.68 -6.55 -35.22
CA ASN A 194 3.19 -5.95 -33.98
C ASN A 194 4.34 -5.74 -32.98
N VAL A 195 4.38 -4.56 -32.34
CA VAL A 195 5.38 -4.28 -31.29
C VAL A 195 5.06 -5.10 -30.04
N ARG A 196 5.99 -5.97 -29.65
CA ARG A 196 5.87 -6.84 -28.48
C ARG A 196 6.36 -6.16 -27.21
N SER A 197 7.52 -5.51 -27.28
CA SER A 197 8.13 -4.82 -26.14
C SER A 197 9.05 -3.70 -26.60
N VAL A 198 9.17 -2.67 -25.76
CA VAL A 198 10.08 -1.53 -25.95
C VAL A 198 10.89 -1.37 -24.68
N GLY A 199 12.18 -1.09 -24.81
CA GLY A 199 13.04 -0.90 -23.65
C GLY A 199 14.50 -0.69 -24.02
N TRP A 200 15.29 -0.36 -23.01
CA TRP A 200 16.73 -0.18 -23.12
C TRP A 200 17.44 -1.52 -23.22
N TYR A 201 18.50 -1.56 -24.04
CA TYR A 201 19.37 -2.71 -24.16
C TYR A 201 20.85 -2.29 -24.29
N PRO A 202 21.80 -2.97 -23.64
CA PRO A 202 23.22 -2.59 -23.69
C PRO A 202 23.80 -2.71 -25.09
N VAL A 203 24.61 -1.73 -25.49
CA VAL A 203 25.26 -1.70 -26.82
C VAL A 203 26.19 -2.89 -27.01
N GLU A 204 26.88 -3.31 -25.96
CA GLU A 204 27.83 -4.44 -25.99
C GLU A 204 27.18 -5.79 -26.33
N PHE A 205 25.86 -5.90 -26.16
CA PHE A 205 25.08 -7.12 -26.37
C PHE A 205 24.32 -7.13 -27.69
N LEU A 206 24.48 -6.08 -28.50
CA LEU A 206 23.88 -5.95 -29.81
C LEU A 206 24.96 -6.06 -30.88
N ASP A 207 24.62 -6.75 -31.97
CA ASP A 207 25.42 -6.78 -33.19
C ASP A 207 24.66 -6.03 -34.29
N ARG A 208 25.33 -5.13 -35.00
CA ARG A 208 24.68 -4.30 -36.03
C ARG A 208 24.63 -5.07 -37.34
N LEU A 209 23.44 -5.16 -37.95
CA LEU A 209 23.23 -5.79 -39.25
C LEU A 209 23.55 -4.84 -40.41
#